data_AF-A0A351T8B4-F1
#
_entry.id   AF-A0A351T8B4-F1
#
_cell.length_a   1.000
_cell.length_b   1.000
_cell.length_c   1.000
_cell.angle_alpha   90.00
_cell.angle_beta   90.00
_cell.angle_gamma   90.00
#
_symmetry.space_group_name_H-M   'P 1'
#
loop_
_entity.id
_entity.type
_entity.pdbx_description
1 polymer ?
#
loop_
_entity_poly.entity_id
_entity_poly.type
_entity_poly.pdbx_seq_one_letter_code
_entity_poly.pdbx_strand_id
1 'polypeptide(L)' 'QDIIARFAVKPTSSILTPRQTVTKQGKAAQIVTKGRHDPCVGIRAVPVGEAMVACILADHLLRHRGQIG' A
#
# COMPACT_ATOMS: atom_id res chain seq x y z
N GLN A 1 12.76 -1.63 24.33
CA GLN A 1 13.09 -0.58 23.33
C GLN A 1 11.93 -0.46 22.37
N ASP A 2 11.73 0.73 21.80
CA ASP A 2 10.65 0.96 20.86
C ASP A 2 10.96 0.35 19.48
N ILE A 3 9.91 -0.12 18.80
CA ILE A 3 10.00 -0.61 17.43
C ILE A 3 9.61 0.55 16.50
N ILE A 4 10.57 1.05 15.73
CA ILE A 4 10.36 2.15 14.78
C ILE A 4 10.30 1.57 13.37
N ALA A 5 9.14 1.68 12.71
CA ALA A 5 8.95 1.29 11.32
C ALA A 5 8.74 2.52 10.43
N ARG A 6 9.34 2.52 9.23
CA ARG A 6 9.13 3.54 8.19
C ARG A 6 8.91 2.83 6.87
N PHE A 7 7.93 3.28 6.09
CA PHE A 7 7.64 2.71 4.78
C PHE A 7 7.38 3.81 3.75
N ALA A 8 7.72 3.51 2.50
CA ALA A 8 7.53 4.43 1.38
C ALA A 8 6.26 4.07 0.61
N VAL A 9 5.48 5.09 0.24
CA VAL A 9 4.29 4.94 -0.58
C VAL A 9 4.49 5.73 -1.85
N LYS A 10 4.36 5.06 -2.99
CA LYS A 10 4.39 5.75 -4.28
C LYS A 10 3.17 6.68 -4.42
N PRO A 11 3.26 7.73 -5.25
CA PRO A 11 2.09 8.54 -5.59
C PRO A 11 0.95 7.71 -6.21
N THR A 12 -0.26 8.22 -6.11
CA THR A 12 -1.45 7.59 -6.70
C THR A 12 -1.29 7.45 -8.21
N SER A 13 -1.53 6.25 -8.75
CA SER A 13 -1.33 5.98 -10.18
C SER A 13 -2.41 6.62 -11.07
N SER A 14 -3.63 6.72 -10.54
CA SER A 14 -4.77 7.31 -11.25
C SER A 14 -4.75 8.82 -11.08
N ILE A 15 -4.48 9.53 -12.17
CA ILE A 15 -4.45 10.99 -12.22
C ILE A 15 -5.22 11.48 -13.45
N LEU A 16 -5.73 12.71 -13.39
CA LEU A 16 -6.57 13.25 -14.47
C LEU A 16 -5.79 13.50 -15.77
N THR A 17 -4.47 13.67 -15.68
CA THR A 17 -3.61 13.90 -16.84
C THR A 17 -3.51 12.64 -17.70
N PRO A 18 -3.74 12.73 -19.03
CA PRO A 18 -3.56 11.61 -19.93
C PRO A 18 -2.15 11.01 -19.85
N ARG A 19 -2.05 9.68 -19.85
CA ARG A 19 -0.78 8.95 -19.84
C ARG A 19 -0.72 7.94 -20.97
N GLN A 20 0.48 7.73 -21.51
CA GLN A 20 0.74 6.64 -22.44
C GLN A 20 0.81 5.31 -21.69
N THR A 21 0.30 4.25 -22.30
CA THR A 21 0.29 2.90 -21.76
C THR A 21 0.18 1.89 -22.90
N VAL A 22 0.01 0.61 -22.58
CA VAL A 22 -0.20 -0.49 -23.53
C VAL A 22 -1.48 -1.26 -23.21
N THR A 23 -2.15 -1.77 -24.25
CA THR A 23 -3.28 -2.70 -24.06
C THR A 23 -2.78 -4.09 -23.67
N LYS A 24 -3.70 -4.97 -23.27
CA LYS A 24 -3.37 -6.39 -22.99
C LYS A 24 -2.78 -7.12 -24.20
N GLN A 25 -3.07 -6.65 -25.43
CA GLN A 25 -2.52 -7.19 -26.68
C GLN A 25 -1.20 -6.50 -27.09
N GLY A 26 -0.61 -5.67 -26.22
CA GLY A 26 0.67 -5.00 -26.46
C GLY A 26 0.62 -3.79 -27.40
N LYS A 27 -0.58 -3.34 -27.80
CA LYS A 27 -0.72 -2.16 -28.68
C LYS A 27 -0.59 -0.88 -27.86
N ALA A 28 0.10 0.13 -28.41
CA ALA A 28 0.21 1.45 -27.79
C ALA A 28 -1.18 2.09 -27.60
N ALA A 29 -1.41 2.68 -26.44
CA ALA A 29 -2.67 3.31 -26.08
C ALA A 29 -2.44 4.53 -25.17
N GLN A 30 -3.46 5.38 -25.06
CA GLN A 30 -3.50 6.46 -24.09
C GLN A 30 -4.63 6.18 -23.10
N ILE A 31 -4.36 6.36 -21.81
CA ILE A 31 -5.34 6.21 -20.74
C ILE A 31 -5.59 7.54 -20.04
N VAL A 32 -6.86 7.80 -19.77
CA VAL A 32 -7.33 8.94 -18.97
C VAL A 32 -8.30 8.39 -17.93
N THR A 33 -7.92 8.50 -16.66
CA THR A 33 -8.80 8.11 -15.55
C THR A 33 -9.72 9.27 -15.20
N LYS A 34 -11.04 9.09 -15.35
CA LYS A 34 -12.07 10.08 -14.98
C LYS A 34 -12.62 9.78 -13.59
N GLY A 35 -13.06 10.82 -12.87
CA GLY A 35 -13.67 10.69 -11.53
C GLY A 35 -12.73 11.05 -10.37
N ARG A 36 -13.24 10.95 -9.15
CA ARG A 36 -12.52 11.32 -7.92
C ARG A 36 -11.51 10.23 -7.56
N HIS A 37 -10.26 10.63 -7.37
CA HIS A 37 -9.16 9.77 -6.93
C HIS A 37 -8.43 10.44 -5.78
N ASP A 38 -7.78 9.64 -4.93
CA ASP A 38 -7.01 10.16 -3.82
C ASP A 38 -5.79 10.93 -4.35
N PRO A 39 -5.62 12.23 -4.00
CA PRO A 39 -4.41 12.98 -4.38
C PRO A 39 -3.18 12.46 -3.65
N CYS A 40 -3.37 11.81 -2.50
CA CYS A 40 -2.32 11.16 -1.72
C CYS A 40 -2.87 9.89 -1.05
N VAL A 41 -2.49 8.71 -1.56
CA VAL A 41 -2.79 7.42 -0.91
C VAL A 41 -2.02 7.22 0.40
N GLY A 42 -0.93 7.98 0.62
CA GLY A 42 -0.06 7.85 1.80
C GLY A 42 -0.82 8.06 3.11
N ILE A 43 -1.73 9.03 3.17
CA ILE A 43 -2.53 9.33 4.37
C ILE A 43 -3.35 8.10 4.79
N ARG A 44 -3.97 7.43 3.82
CA ARG A 44 -4.75 6.22 4.05
C ARG A 44 -3.88 5.00 4.33
N ALA A 45 -2.62 5.00 3.88
CA ALA A 45 -1.71 3.88 4.08
C ALA A 45 -1.17 3.82 5.53
N VAL A 46 -1.09 4.94 6.25
CA VAL A 46 -0.61 4.98 7.65
C VAL A 46 -1.41 4.05 8.57
N PRO A 47 -2.75 4.18 8.70
CA PRO A 47 -3.51 3.29 9.59
C PRO A 47 -3.45 1.82 9.16
N VAL A 48 -3.28 1.55 7.85
CA VAL A 48 -3.04 0.19 7.36
C VAL A 48 -1.69 -0.34 7.86
N GLY A 49 -0.63 0.46 7.76
CA GLY A 49 0.70 0.11 8.26
C GLY A 49 0.71 -0.19 9.76
N GLU A 50 0.04 0.65 10.56
CA GLU A 50 -0.11 0.46 12.01
C GLU A 50 -0.83 -0.86 12.33
N ALA A 51 -1.95 -1.13 11.67
CA ALA A 51 -2.69 -2.37 11.85
C ALA A 51 -1.85 -3.61 11.49
N MET A 52 -1.10 -3.54 10.39
CA MET A 52 -0.24 -4.64 9.96
C MET A 52 0.89 -4.91 10.95
N VAL A 53 1.51 -3.88 11.51
CA VAL A 53 2.52 -4.05 12.58
C VAL A 53 1.90 -4.70 13.81
N ALA A 54 0.70 -4.28 14.23
CA ALA A 54 0.01 -4.88 15.36
C ALA A 54 -0.31 -6.37 15.13
N CYS A 55 -0.78 -6.74 13.93
CA CYS A 55 -1.02 -8.13 13.56
C CYS A 55 0.26 -8.97 13.62
N ILE A 56 1.38 -8.46 13.10
CA ILE A 56 2.67 -9.15 13.11
C ILE A 56 3.17 -9.37 14.54
N LEU A 57 3.07 -8.34 15.40
CA LEU A 57 3.48 -8.47 16.80
C LEU A 57 2.62 -9.48 17.57
N ALA A 58 1.30 -9.49 17.32
CA ALA A 58 0.40 -10.46 17.92
C ALA A 58 0.73 -11.90 17.48
N ASP A 59 0.99 -12.12 16.19
CA ASP A 59 1.42 -13.42 15.66
C ASP A 59 2.73 -13.88 16.29
N HIS A 60 3.74 -12.99 16.39
CA HIS A 60 4.99 -13.32 17.08
C HIS A 60 4.80 -13.70 18.55
N LEU A 61 3.93 -12.98 19.28
CA LEU A 61 3.61 -13.29 20.67
C LEU A 61 3.01 -14.70 20.79
N LEU A 62 2.04 -15.04 19.93
CA LEU A 62 1.39 -16.34 19.95
C LEU A 62 2.35 -17.47 19.58
N ARG A 63 3.21 -17.27 18.57
CA ARG A 63 4.25 -18.25 18.20
C ARG A 63 5.22 -18.53 19.34
N HIS A 64 5.66 -17.47 20.02
CA HIS A 64 6.55 -17.63 21.17
C HIS A 64 5.88 -18.45 22.27
N ARG A 65 4.63 -18.10 22.64
CA ARG A 65 3.84 -18.89 23.61
C ARG A 65 3.66 -20.35 23.18
N GLY A 66 3.47 -20.62 21.90
CA GLY A 66 3.35 -22.00 21.39
C GLY A 66 4.65 -22.80 21.46
N GLN A 67 5.82 -22.14 21.52
CA GLN A 67 7.12 -22.81 21.61
C GLN A 67 7.56 -23.07 23.04
N ILE A 68 7.30 -22.12 23.95
CA ILE A 68 7.84 -22.14 25.31
C ILE A 68 6.77 -22.26 26.42
N GLY A 69 5.52 -22.49 26.04
CA GLY A 69 4.31 -22.44 26.89
C GLY A 69 4.51 -22.85 28.34
#